data_AF-A0A2A7UY23-F1
#
_entry.id   AF-A0A2A7UY23-F1
#
_cell.length_a   1.000
_cell.length_b   1.000
_cell.length_c   1.000
_cell.angle_alpha   90.00
_cell.angle_beta   90.00
_cell.angle_gamma   90.00
#
_symmetry.space_group_name_H-M   'P 1'
#
loop_
_entity.id
_entity.type
_entity.pdbx_description
1 polymer ?
#
loop_
_entity_poly.entity_id
_entity_poly.type
_entity_poly.pdbx_seq_one_letter_code
_entity_poly.pdbx_strand_id
1 'polypeptide(L)' 'MDKNDFVQWHKRLGFASQSEGAAALGVKRSTYANYMGGISRTTGKPVDYDLRLAYACAAIEAGIKPLGYQD' A
#
# COMPACT_ATOMS: atom_id res chain seq x y z
N MET A 1 -3.59 -11.10 0.27
CA MET A 1 -3.75 -9.92 1.12
C MET A 1 -5.16 -9.40 0.90
N ASP A 2 -5.79 -8.86 1.93
CA ASP A 2 -7.05 -8.11 1.82
C ASP A 2 -6.94 -6.70 2.42
N LYS A 3 -8.07 -6.00 2.53
CA LYS A 3 -8.16 -4.69 3.17
C LYS A 3 -7.63 -4.70 4.61
N ASN A 4 -8.02 -5.69 5.41
CA ASN A 4 -7.66 -5.74 6.82
C ASN A 4 -6.17 -5.98 6.97
N ASP A 5 -5.60 -6.92 6.21
CA ASP A 5 -4.16 -7.15 6.14
C ASP A 5 -3.39 -5.86 5.81
N PHE A 6 -3.86 -5.10 4.81
CA PHE A 6 -3.21 -3.85 4.40
C PHE A 6 -3.28 -2.77 5.49
N VAL A 7 -4.44 -2.62 6.15
CA VAL A 7 -4.60 -1.68 7.28
C VAL A 7 -3.71 -2.07 8.46
N GLN A 8 -3.58 -3.36 8.74
CA GLN A 8 -2.68 -3.82 9.81
C GLN A 8 -1.21 -3.60 9.44
N TRP A 9 -0.82 -3.88 8.20
CA TRP A 9 0.52 -3.58 7.71
C TRP A 9 0.87 -2.09 7.86
N HIS A 10 -0.04 -1.19 7.46
CA HIS A 10 0.13 0.25 7.66
C HIS A 10 0.40 0.63 9.12
N LYS A 11 -0.36 0.02 10.05
CA LYS A 11 -0.20 0.25 11.49
C LYS A 11 1.11 -0.34 12.04
N ARG A 12 1.49 -1.55 11.62
CA ARG A 12 2.71 -2.22 12.08
C ARG A 12 3.97 -1.44 11.73
N LEU A 13 4.01 -0.85 10.54
CA LEU A 13 5.11 0.01 10.11
C LEU A 13 5.09 1.41 10.72
N GLY A 14 4.03 1.75 11.47
CA GLY A 14 3.95 3.01 12.21
C GLY A 14 3.77 4.25 11.32
N PHE A 15 3.30 4.08 10.08
CA PHE A 15 3.05 5.22 9.19
C PHE A 15 2.01 6.15 9.81
N ALA A 16 2.39 7.41 10.02
CA ALA A 16 1.54 8.42 10.65
C ALA A 16 0.45 8.93 9.67
N SER A 17 0.68 8.77 8.37
CA SER A 17 -0.26 9.24 7.34
C SER A 17 -0.33 8.32 6.13
N GLN A 18 -1.44 8.42 5.38
CA GLN A 18 -1.59 7.75 4.08
C GLN A 18 -0.58 8.23 3.05
N SER A 19 -0.10 9.48 3.17
CA SER A 19 0.91 10.03 2.24
C SER A 19 2.26 9.35 2.44
N GLU A 20 2.63 9.08 3.69
CA GLU A 20 3.87 8.38 4.06
C GLU A 20 3.86 6.93 3.56
N GLY A 21 2.77 6.19 3.83
CA GLY A 21 2.63 4.83 3.31
C GLY A 21 2.55 4.79 1.78
N ALA A 22 1.96 5.81 1.13
CA ALA A 22 1.92 5.92 -0.32
C ALA A 22 3.32 6.15 -0.90
N ALA A 23 4.14 6.99 -0.27
CA ALA A 23 5.52 7.22 -0.66
C ALA A 23 6.35 5.93 -0.54
N ALA A 24 6.20 5.18 0.56
CA ALA A 24 6.89 3.91 0.75
C ALA A 24 6.57 2.87 -0.34
N LEU A 25 5.33 2.83 -0.82
CA LEU A 25 4.90 1.96 -1.93
C LEU A 25 5.16 2.54 -3.33
N GLY A 26 5.58 3.80 -3.44
CA GLY A 26 5.73 4.47 -4.74
C GLY A 26 4.40 4.70 -5.48
N VAL A 27 3.28 4.86 -4.75
CA VAL A 27 1.96 5.08 -5.34
C VAL A 27 1.40 6.47 -5.02
N LYS A 28 0.40 6.91 -5.77
CA LYS A 28 -0.33 8.14 -5.44
C LYS A 28 -1.12 7.95 -4.13
N ARG A 29 -1.23 9.02 -3.33
CA ARG A 29 -2.06 9.05 -2.11
C ARG A 29 -3.50 8.57 -2.37
N SER A 30 -4.11 8.94 -3.50
CA SER A 30 -5.48 8.51 -3.84
C SER A 30 -5.59 6.99 -4.04
N THR A 31 -4.59 6.37 -4.68
CA THR A 31 -4.49 4.91 -4.82
C THR A 31 -4.37 4.25 -3.45
N TYR A 32 -3.46 4.75 -2.60
CA TYR A 32 -3.29 4.26 -1.24
C TYR A 32 -4.57 4.38 -0.40
N ALA A 33 -5.27 5.51 -0.55
CA ALA A 33 -6.54 5.73 0.12
C ALA A 33 -7.61 4.73 -0.34
N ASN A 34 -7.56 4.23 -1.59
CA ASN A 34 -8.46 3.16 -2.06
C ASN A 34 -8.10 1.85 -1.36
N TYR A 35 -6.80 1.53 -1.25
CA TYR A 35 -6.32 0.35 -0.51
C TYR A 35 -6.72 0.37 0.96
N MET A 36 -6.68 1.52 1.63
CA MET A 36 -7.18 1.65 3.01
C MET A 36 -8.71 1.50 3.10
N GLY A 37 -9.44 1.90 2.05
CA GLY A 37 -10.91 1.86 2.03
C GLY A 37 -11.49 0.51 1.63
N GLY A 38 -10.80 -0.26 0.77
CA GLY A 38 -11.30 -1.48 0.15
C GLY A 38 -12.09 -1.26 -1.15
N ILE A 39 -12.37 -0.01 -1.51
CA ILE A 39 -13.17 0.36 -2.69
C ILE A 39 -12.42 1.42 -3.50
N SER A 40 -12.40 1.27 -4.81
CA SER A 40 -11.92 2.27 -5.75
C SER A 40 -12.90 3.44 -5.80
N ARG A 41 -12.48 4.64 -5.37
CA ARG A 41 -13.31 5.85 -5.44
C ARG A 41 -13.68 6.27 -6.87
N THR A 42 -12.90 5.86 -7.87
CA THR A 42 -13.15 6.18 -9.28
C THR A 42 -14.20 5.27 -9.91
N THR A 43 -14.20 3.98 -9.56
CA THR A 43 -15.05 2.98 -10.24
C THR A 43 -16.15 2.41 -9.34
N GLY A 44 -16.11 2.66 -8.03
CA GLY A 44 -17.01 2.06 -7.04
C GLY A 44 -16.78 0.56 -6.81
N LYS A 45 -15.84 -0.06 -7.52
CA LYS A 45 -15.55 -1.49 -7.42
C LYS A 45 -14.62 -1.80 -6.25
N PRO A 46 -14.67 -3.02 -5.70
CA PRO A 46 -13.66 -3.50 -4.77
C PRO A 46 -12.24 -3.34 -5.33
N VAL A 47 -11.31 -2.99 -4.45
CA VAL A 47 -9.88 -3.00 -4.79
C VAL A 47 -9.44 -4.44 -4.99
N ASP A 48 -8.66 -4.67 -6.04
CA ASP A 48 -7.91 -5.90 -6.22
C ASP A 48 -6.60 -5.82 -5.42
N TYR A 49 -6.48 -6.67 -4.39
CA TYR A 49 -5.29 -6.80 -3.55
C TYR A 49 -4.41 -7.92 -4.09
N ASP A 50 -3.89 -7.71 -5.30
CA ASP A 50 -3.16 -8.72 -6.03
C ASP A 50 -1.84 -9.13 -5.34
N LEU A 51 -1.22 -10.18 -5.89
CA LEU A 51 0.01 -10.73 -5.35
C LEU A 51 1.18 -9.74 -5.42
N ARG A 52 1.17 -8.79 -6.37
CA ARG A 52 2.23 -7.78 -6.51
C ARG A 52 2.19 -6.79 -5.35
N LEU A 53 0.99 -6.34 -4.97
CA LEU A 53 0.81 -5.50 -3.79
C LEU A 53 1.28 -6.21 -2.52
N ALA A 54 0.90 -7.48 -2.35
CA ALA A 54 1.32 -8.27 -1.20
C ALA A 54 2.84 -8.41 -1.11
N TYR A 55 3.53 -8.70 -2.23
CA TYR A 55 4.99 -8.76 -2.26
C TYR A 55 5.64 -7.40 -2.00
N ALA A 56 5.09 -6.30 -2.51
CA ALA A 56 5.60 -4.96 -2.25
C ALA A 56 5.54 -4.61 -0.75
N CYS A 57 4.41 -4.88 -0.09
CA CYS A 57 4.27 -4.69 1.36
C CYS A 57 5.27 -5.54 2.15
N ALA A 58 5.44 -6.82 1.78
CA ALA A 58 6.39 -7.71 2.42
C ALA A 58 7.84 -7.25 2.23
N ALA A 59 8.21 -6.79 1.03
CA ALA A 59 9.52 -6.24 0.75
C ALA A 59 9.83 -5.02 1.62
N ILE A 60 8.89 -4.08 1.74
CA ILE A 60 9.05 -2.90 2.59
C ILE A 60 9.18 -3.30 4.06
N GLU A 61 8.34 -4.22 4.55
CA GLU A 61 8.40 -4.70 5.94
C GLU A 61 9.73 -5.42 6.24
N ALA A 62 10.34 -6.06 5.23
CA ALA A 62 11.66 -6.68 5.31
C ALA A 62 12.83 -5.71 5.06
N GLY A 63 12.58 -4.42 4.79
CA GLY A 63 13.62 -3.43 4.47
C GLY A 63 14.28 -3.61 3.09
N ILE A 64 13.65 -4.36 2.19
CA ILE A 64 14.12 -4.58 0.82
C ILE A 64 13.80 -3.35 -0.02
N LYS A 65 14.83 -2.76 -0.62
CA LYS A 65 14.71 -1.59 -1.49
C LYS A 65 14.37 -1.99 -2.93
N PRO A 66 13.59 -1.17 -3.66
CA PRO A 66 13.34 -1.39 -5.08
C PRO A 66 14.63 -1.28 -5.90
N LEU A 67 14.75 -2.10 -6.95
CA LEU A 67 15.86 -2.04 -7.89
C LEU A 67 15.64 -0.91 -8.90
N GLY A 68 16.63 -0.01 -9.05
CA GLY A 68 16.61 1.05 -10.07
C GLY A 68 15.66 2.21 -9.80
N TYR A 69 15.06 2.29 -8.61
CA TYR A 69 14.29 3.46 -8.18
C TYR A 69 15.25 4.42 -7.47
N GLN A 70 15.41 5.63 -8.01
CA GLN A 70 16.12 6.72 -7.33
C GLN A 70 15.09 7.70 -6.76
N ASP A 71 15.34 8.16 -5.54
CA ASP A 71 14.49 9.10 -4.77
C ASP A 71 14.27 10.45 -5.48
#